data_AF-A0A4R6XRQ5-F1
#
_entry.id   AF-A0A4R6XRQ5-F1
#
_cell.length_a   1.000
_cell.length_b   1.000
_cell.length_c   1.000
_cell.angle_alpha   90.00
_cell.angle_beta   90.00
_cell.angle_gamma   90.00
#
_symmetry.space_group_name_H-M   'P 1'
#
loop_
_entity.id
_entity.type
_entity.pdbx_description
1 polymer ?
#
loop_
_entity_poly.entity_id
_entity_poly.type
_entity_poly.pdbx_seq_one_letter_code
_entity_poly.pdbx_strand_id
1 'polypeptide(L)'
;MNNNESIVNKPKHDVIQTLRTAHQNQTQLNLMADQKANILIGTLVLMFTVVLTRLLQFMEGNQQLLLPLLVLVLMQLIPLVLTVLVLIPKNINGPKHQDISNIANPLFFGFFTRYSEQTYTTYLNSILQDDESARALLIKDIYQIGLILRRKYILLRMAYVSALLGVMVPLLIWLWMMINPGV
;
A
#
# COMPACT_ATOMS: atom_id res chain seq x y z
N MET A 1 -49.58 31.93 1.05
CA MET A 1 -48.23 31.94 1.66
C MET A 1 -47.32 31.13 0.77
N ASN A 2 -46.34 31.82 0.19
CA ASN A 2 -45.38 31.32 -0.79
C ASN A 2 -44.19 30.72 -0.03
N ASN A 3 -44.10 29.39 0.03
CA ASN A 3 -42.92 28.70 0.52
C ASN A 3 -42.28 27.99 -0.67
N ASN A 4 -41.59 28.79 -1.50
CA ASN A 4 -40.44 28.33 -2.26
C ASN A 4 -39.43 27.76 -1.25
N GLU A 5 -39.57 26.47 -0.93
CA GLU A 5 -38.44 25.70 -0.46
C GLU A 5 -37.43 25.73 -1.61
N SER A 6 -36.39 26.53 -1.37
CA SER A 6 -35.20 26.63 -2.18
C SER A 6 -34.77 25.23 -2.59
N ILE A 7 -35.06 24.87 -3.85
CA ILE A 7 -34.30 23.87 -4.57
C ILE A 7 -32.87 24.39 -4.50
N VAL A 8 -32.12 23.93 -3.49
CA VAL A 8 -30.69 24.17 -3.36
C VAL A 8 -30.12 23.57 -4.63
N ASN A 9 -29.93 24.43 -5.62
CA ASN A 9 -29.21 24.16 -6.84
C ASN A 9 -27.77 23.93 -6.41
N LYS A 10 -27.51 22.73 -5.88
CA LYS A 10 -26.19 22.28 -5.45
C LYS A 10 -25.35 22.38 -6.71
N PRO A 11 -24.38 23.30 -6.79
CA PRO A 11 -23.71 23.57 -8.05
C PRO A 11 -23.07 22.27 -8.52
N LYS A 12 -23.57 21.70 -9.63
CA LYS A 12 -23.11 20.40 -10.15
C LYS A 12 -21.58 20.36 -10.32
N HIS A 13 -20.98 21.53 -10.56
CA HIS A 13 -19.54 21.75 -10.64
C HIS A 13 -18.78 21.37 -9.35
N ASP A 14 -19.35 21.62 -8.17
CA ASP A 14 -18.72 21.37 -6.88
C ASP A 14 -18.62 19.86 -6.58
N VAL A 15 -19.59 19.08 -7.06
CA VAL A 15 -19.61 17.62 -6.85
C VAL A 15 -18.52 16.92 -7.67
N ILE A 16 -18.38 17.24 -8.96
CA ILE A 16 -17.33 16.66 -9.80
C ILE A 16 -15.95 17.10 -9.30
N GLN A 17 -15.80 18.36 -8.89
CA GLN A 17 -14.56 18.86 -8.31
C GLN A 17 -14.20 18.12 -7.02
N THR A 18 -15.17 17.89 -6.13
CA THR A 18 -14.97 17.10 -4.91
C THR A 18 -14.53 15.68 -5.22
N LEU A 19 -15.16 15.00 -6.19
CA LEU A 19 -14.77 13.64 -6.60
C LEU A 19 -13.36 13.62 -7.20
N ARG A 20 -13.03 14.61 -8.02
CA ARG A 20 -11.67 14.77 -8.58
C ARG A 20 -10.64 14.93 -7.46
N THR A 21 -10.90 15.79 -6.48
CA THR A 21 -10.01 15.99 -5.33
C THR A 21 -9.90 14.71 -4.50
N ALA A 22 -10.99 14.00 -4.26
CA ALA A 22 -10.96 12.71 -3.55
C ALA A 22 -10.13 11.67 -4.31
N HIS A 23 -10.29 11.56 -5.63
CA HIS A 23 -9.48 10.67 -6.46
C HIS A 23 -8.00 11.03 -6.42
N GLN A 24 -7.66 12.32 -6.55
CA GLN A 24 -6.28 12.82 -6.43
C GLN A 24 -5.68 12.49 -5.04
N ASN A 25 -6.45 12.68 -3.96
CA ASN A 25 -6.02 12.33 -2.61
C ASN A 25 -5.75 10.82 -2.48
N GLN A 26 -6.59 9.96 -3.04
CA GLN A 26 -6.35 8.50 -3.02
C GLN A 26 -5.07 8.12 -3.76
N THR A 27 -4.83 8.71 -4.92
CA THR A 27 -3.59 8.51 -5.68
C THR A 27 -2.37 8.99 -4.89
N GLN A 28 -2.46 10.16 -4.25
CA GLN A 28 -1.38 10.68 -3.39
C GLN A 28 -1.12 9.75 -2.20
N LEU A 29 -2.15 9.28 -1.50
CA LEU A 29 -2.00 8.34 -0.39
C LEU A 29 -1.34 7.03 -0.84
N ASN A 30 -1.62 6.58 -2.08
CA ASN A 30 -1.00 5.41 -2.68
C ASN A 30 0.51 5.63 -2.87
N LEU A 31 0.89 6.76 -3.45
CA LEU A 31 2.30 7.15 -3.60
C LEU A 31 3.01 7.32 -2.27
N MET A 32 2.35 7.91 -1.26
CA MET A 32 2.90 8.04 0.09
C MET A 32 3.14 6.69 0.76
N ALA A 33 2.29 5.69 0.51
CA ALA A 33 2.51 4.34 1.02
C ALA A 33 3.78 3.71 0.41
N ASP A 34 3.98 3.88 -0.89
CA ASP A 34 5.16 3.38 -1.59
C ASP A 34 6.42 4.11 -1.14
N GLN A 35 6.35 5.43 -0.94
CA GLN A 35 7.44 6.22 -0.37
C GLN A 35 7.82 5.74 1.04
N LYS A 36 6.84 5.49 1.92
CA LYS A 36 7.08 4.96 3.28
C LYS A 36 7.72 3.58 3.24
N ALA A 37 7.26 2.71 2.34
CA ALA A 37 7.85 1.39 2.13
C ALA A 37 9.31 1.50 1.65
N ASN A 38 9.60 2.38 0.68
CA ASN A 38 10.96 2.61 0.21
C ASN A 38 11.91 3.13 1.30
N ILE A 39 11.43 4.07 2.15
CA ILE A 39 12.20 4.56 3.31
C ILE A 39 12.48 3.41 4.29
N LEU A 40 11.49 2.55 4.55
CA LEU A 40 11.65 1.42 5.46
C LEU A 40 12.65 0.40 4.89
N ILE A 41 12.59 0.05 3.59
CA ILE A 41 13.60 -0.80 2.93
C ILE A 41 14.99 -0.18 3.07
N GLY A 42 15.15 1.11 2.77
CA GLY A 42 16.43 1.80 2.91
C GLY A 42 16.99 1.68 4.33
N THR A 43 16.14 1.84 5.34
CA THR A 43 16.52 1.69 6.75
C THR A 43 16.94 0.26 7.08
N LEU A 44 16.21 -0.75 6.60
CA LEU A 44 16.54 -2.16 6.78
C LEU A 44 17.88 -2.53 6.11
N VAL A 45 18.12 -2.05 4.89
CA VAL A 45 19.38 -2.29 4.16
C VAL A 45 20.58 -1.63 4.86
N LEU A 46 20.41 -0.39 5.34
CA LEU A 46 21.44 0.30 6.14
C LEU A 46 21.76 -0.48 7.42
N MET A 47 20.72 -0.94 8.11
CA MET A 47 20.87 -1.76 9.31
C MET A 47 21.62 -3.07 9.00
N PHE A 48 21.24 -3.80 7.96
CA PHE A 48 21.94 -5.03 7.55
C PHE A 48 23.41 -4.77 7.24
N THR A 49 23.73 -3.68 6.55
CA THR A 49 25.12 -3.30 6.26
C THR A 49 25.95 -3.14 7.54
N VAL A 50 25.40 -2.45 8.55
CA VAL A 50 26.07 -2.25 9.85
C VAL A 50 26.21 -3.56 10.62
N VAL A 51 25.13 -4.35 10.69
CA VAL A 51 25.11 -5.63 11.42
C VAL A 51 26.08 -6.63 10.80
N LEU A 52 26.16 -6.72 9.47
CA LEU A 52 27.08 -7.61 8.78
C LEU A 52 28.54 -7.22 9.02
N THR A 53 28.85 -5.92 9.01
CA THR A 53 30.20 -5.41 9.33
C THR A 53 30.62 -5.81 10.75
N ARG A 54 29.70 -5.73 11.72
CA ARG A 54 29.95 -6.15 13.10
C ARG A 54 30.07 -7.66 13.22
N LEU A 55 29.23 -8.42 12.51
CA LEU A 55 29.24 -9.88 12.56
C LEU A 55 30.62 -10.46 12.18
N LEU A 56 31.25 -9.92 11.13
CA LEU A 56 32.60 -10.33 10.71
C LEU A 56 33.66 -10.08 11.81
N GLN A 57 33.59 -8.93 12.49
CA GLN A 57 34.53 -8.59 13.57
C GLN A 57 34.41 -9.53 14.78
N PHE A 58 33.20 -10.02 15.08
CA PHE A 58 32.94 -10.82 16.28
C PHE A 58 33.17 -12.33 16.11
N MET A 59 33.14 -12.85 14.88
CA MET A 59 33.56 -14.23 14.61
C MET A 59 35.01 -14.51 15.06
N GLU A 60 35.85 -13.47 15.15
CA GLU A 60 37.26 -13.60 15.50
C GLU A 60 37.56 -13.42 17.01
N GLY A 61 36.60 -13.01 17.87
CA GLY A 61 36.95 -12.72 19.26
C GLY A 61 35.88 -12.50 20.34
N ASN A 62 34.57 -12.44 20.05
CA ASN A 62 33.56 -12.28 21.12
C ASN A 62 32.26 -13.03 20.85
N GLN A 63 32.12 -14.22 21.46
CA GLN A 63 30.98 -15.12 21.25
C GLN A 63 29.66 -14.60 21.84
N GLN A 64 29.68 -13.72 22.86
CA GLN A 64 28.46 -13.25 23.54
C GLN A 64 27.58 -12.36 22.67
N LEU A 65 28.15 -11.67 21.69
CA LEU A 65 27.42 -10.81 20.74
C LEU A 65 26.92 -11.56 19.50
N LEU A 66 27.46 -12.76 19.24
CA LEU A 66 27.14 -13.53 18.04
C LEU A 66 25.66 -13.94 18.02
N LEU A 67 25.15 -14.48 19.13
CA LEU A 67 23.77 -14.96 19.22
C LEU A 67 22.74 -13.83 19.03
N PRO A 68 22.80 -12.70 19.76
CA PRO A 68 21.90 -11.57 19.52
C PRO A 68 21.95 -11.04 18.08
N LEU A 69 23.14 -10.91 17.48
CA LEU A 69 23.28 -10.42 16.11
C LEU A 69 22.67 -11.39 15.08
N LEU A 70 22.79 -12.70 15.28
CA LEU A 70 22.20 -13.69 14.40
C LEU A 70 20.66 -13.65 14.48
N VAL A 71 20.10 -13.57 15.70
CA VAL A 71 18.65 -13.42 15.90
C VAL A 71 18.14 -12.12 15.26
N LEU A 72 18.90 -11.03 15.37
CA LEU A 72 18.60 -9.74 14.74
C LEU A 72 18.48 -9.86 13.22
N VAL A 73 19.45 -10.49 12.56
CA VAL A 73 19.42 -10.70 11.11
C VAL A 73 18.19 -11.51 10.70
N LEU A 74 17.92 -12.62 11.39
CA LEU A 74 16.79 -13.50 11.07
C LEU A 74 15.44 -12.79 11.25
N MET A 75 15.27 -12.05 12.35
CA MET A 75 14.04 -11.32 12.63
C MET A 75 13.79 -10.18 11.64
N GLN A 76 14.84 -9.56 11.10
CA GLN A 76 14.72 -8.48 10.12
C GLN A 76 14.39 -8.94 8.69
N LEU A 77 14.42 -10.25 8.40
CA LEU A 77 13.95 -10.77 7.12
C LEU A 77 12.43 -10.60 6.95
N ILE A 78 11.66 -10.74 8.03
CA ILE A 78 10.20 -10.61 8.02
C ILE A 78 9.75 -9.21 7.56
N PRO A 79 10.18 -8.10 8.20
CA PRO A 79 9.82 -6.76 7.76
C PRO A 79 10.34 -6.45 6.36
N LEU A 80 11.50 -6.98 5.96
CA LEU A 80 12.02 -6.80 4.61
C LEU A 80 11.04 -7.37 3.57
N VAL A 81 10.62 -8.62 3.74
CA VAL A 81 9.64 -9.27 2.85
C VAL A 81 8.31 -8.51 2.86
N LEU A 82 7.79 -8.16 4.04
CA LEU A 82 6.53 -7.42 4.15
C LEU A 82 6.58 -6.06 3.43
N THR A 83 7.71 -5.37 3.52
CA THR A 83 7.87 -4.06 2.87
C THR A 83 7.96 -4.20 1.35
N VAL A 84 8.65 -5.22 0.84
CA VAL A 84 8.64 -5.54 -0.59
C VAL A 84 7.23 -5.86 -1.07
N LEU A 85 6.43 -6.61 -0.30
CA LEU A 85 5.03 -6.91 -0.63
C LEU A 85 4.13 -5.67 -0.73
N VAL A 86 4.48 -4.55 -0.08
CA VAL A 86 3.76 -3.26 -0.23
C VAL A 86 3.96 -2.69 -1.63
N LEU A 87 5.17 -2.82 -2.17
CA LEU A 87 5.59 -2.26 -3.46
C LEU A 87 5.15 -3.11 -4.65
N ILE A 88 4.98 -4.42 -4.46
CA ILE A 88 4.55 -5.32 -5.53
C ILE A 88 3.13 -4.90 -5.99
N PRO A 89 2.94 -4.59 -7.28
CA PRO A 89 1.62 -4.26 -7.80
C PRO A 89 0.72 -5.49 -7.66
N LYS A 90 -0.41 -5.33 -6.97
CA LYS A 90 -1.40 -6.40 -6.93
C LYS A 90 -1.98 -6.56 -8.33
N ASN A 91 -2.02 -7.80 -8.81
CA ASN A 91 -2.80 -8.13 -9.99
C ASN A 91 -4.30 -7.98 -9.66
N ILE A 92 -4.88 -6.83 -9.98
CA ILE A 92 -6.30 -6.57 -9.80
C ILE A 92 -6.97 -6.97 -11.10
N ASN A 93 -6.99 -8.28 -11.25
CA ASN A 93 -7.61 -8.92 -12.37
C ASN A 93 -8.93 -9.51 -11.89
N GLY A 94 -10.05 -8.88 -12.22
CA GLY A 94 -11.36 -9.53 -12.07
C GLY A 94 -11.48 -10.76 -12.99
N PRO A 95 -12.60 -11.49 -12.94
CA PRO A 95 -12.89 -12.49 -13.97
C PRO A 95 -12.87 -11.84 -15.36
N LYS A 96 -12.34 -12.52 -16.38
CA LYS A 96 -12.50 -12.07 -17.77
C LYS A 96 -13.96 -12.32 -18.14
N HIS A 97 -14.78 -11.29 -18.08
CA HIS A 97 -16.16 -11.38 -18.53
C HIS A 97 -16.13 -11.36 -20.06
N GLN A 98 -16.86 -12.26 -20.70
CA GLN A 98 -17.00 -12.25 -22.18
C GLN A 98 -17.68 -10.97 -22.64
N ASP A 99 -18.60 -10.43 -21.84
CA ASP A 99 -19.33 -9.19 -22.11
C ASP A 99 -18.73 -8.00 -21.34
N ILE A 100 -18.51 -6.88 -22.03
CA ILE A 100 -18.01 -5.63 -21.47
C ILE A 100 -19.06 -4.93 -20.60
N SER A 101 -20.35 -5.20 -20.80
CA SER A 101 -21.44 -4.63 -19.99
C SER A 101 -21.31 -4.93 -18.49
N ASN A 102 -20.62 -6.02 -18.14
CA ASN A 102 -20.38 -6.48 -16.77
C ASN A 102 -19.03 -6.04 -16.19
N ILE A 103 -18.33 -5.09 -16.83
CA ILE A 103 -17.06 -4.60 -16.33
C ILE A 103 -17.23 -3.91 -14.96
N ALA A 104 -16.49 -4.39 -13.95
CA ALA A 104 -16.64 -3.91 -12.58
C ALA A 104 -16.27 -2.42 -12.41
N ASN A 105 -15.24 -1.96 -13.12
CA ASN A 105 -14.84 -0.56 -13.16
C ASN A 105 -14.21 -0.23 -14.52
N PRO A 106 -14.91 0.55 -15.36
CA PRO A 106 -14.41 0.90 -16.68
C PRO A 106 -13.27 1.91 -16.66
N LEU A 107 -13.05 2.64 -15.55
CA LEU A 107 -11.97 3.64 -15.47
C LEU A 107 -10.62 3.04 -15.05
N PHE A 108 -10.60 1.82 -14.52
CA PHE A 108 -9.38 1.19 -14.02
C PHE A 108 -8.71 0.29 -15.06
N PHE A 109 -7.42 0.52 -15.29
CA PHE A 109 -6.64 -0.15 -16.35
C PHE A 109 -6.66 -1.68 -16.26
N GLY A 110 -6.62 -2.27 -15.06
CA GLY A 110 -6.64 -3.73 -14.91
C GLY A 110 -7.95 -4.39 -15.39
N PHE A 111 -9.02 -3.61 -15.57
CA PHE A 111 -10.27 -4.09 -16.14
C PHE A 111 -10.42 -3.75 -17.62
N PHE A 112 -10.21 -2.49 -18.03
CA PHE A 112 -10.51 -2.09 -19.42
C PHE A 112 -9.50 -2.63 -20.44
N THR A 113 -8.23 -2.83 -20.06
CA THR A 113 -7.16 -3.31 -20.97
C THR A 113 -7.36 -4.72 -21.52
N ARG A 114 -8.45 -5.39 -21.11
CA ARG A 114 -8.82 -6.75 -21.54
C ARG A 114 -9.70 -6.78 -22.78
N TYR A 115 -10.23 -5.63 -23.16
CA TYR A 115 -11.11 -5.44 -24.30
C TYR A 115 -10.36 -4.66 -25.39
N SER A 116 -10.82 -4.77 -26.64
CA SER A 116 -10.26 -3.94 -27.71
C SER A 116 -10.63 -2.47 -27.48
N GLU A 117 -9.81 -1.57 -28.01
CA GLU A 117 -10.06 -0.13 -27.96
C GLU A 117 -11.45 0.23 -28.48
N GLN A 118 -11.86 -0.35 -29.62
CA GLN A 118 -13.17 -0.10 -30.22
C GLN A 118 -14.32 -0.54 -29.32
N THR A 119 -14.23 -1.72 -28.70
CA THR A 119 -15.26 -2.22 -27.77
C THR A 119 -15.32 -1.34 -26.52
N TYR A 120 -14.18 -0.96 -25.95
CA TYR A 120 -14.11 -0.13 -24.76
C TYR A 120 -14.64 1.29 -25.00
N THR A 121 -14.22 1.95 -26.08
CA THR A 121 -14.65 3.32 -26.40
C THR A 121 -16.15 3.38 -26.69
N THR A 122 -16.69 2.42 -27.45
CA THR A 122 -18.13 2.33 -27.71
C THR A 122 -18.92 2.16 -26.41
N TYR A 123 -18.45 1.27 -25.53
CA TYR A 123 -19.09 1.04 -24.23
C TYR A 123 -18.97 2.26 -23.29
N LEU A 124 -17.79 2.88 -23.20
CA LEU A 124 -17.60 4.03 -22.33
C LEU A 124 -18.48 5.21 -22.77
N ASN A 125 -18.56 5.46 -24.08
CA ASN A 125 -19.45 6.50 -24.62
C ASN A 125 -20.94 6.18 -24.39
N SER A 126 -21.32 4.90 -24.36
CA SER A 126 -22.72 4.53 -24.11
C SER A 126 -23.14 4.72 -22.65
N ILE A 127 -22.21 4.60 -21.71
CA ILE A 127 -22.49 4.79 -20.28
C ILE A 127 -22.18 6.19 -19.76
N LEU A 128 -21.22 6.91 -20.36
CA LEU A 128 -20.80 8.26 -19.95
C LEU A 128 -21.59 9.31 -20.75
N GLN A 129 -22.88 9.46 -20.42
CA GLN A 129 -23.79 10.34 -21.16
C GLN A 129 -23.95 11.72 -20.51
N ASP A 130 -23.73 11.83 -19.20
CA ASP A 130 -24.02 13.02 -18.41
C ASP A 130 -23.17 13.12 -17.13
N ASP A 131 -23.33 14.22 -16.38
CA ASP A 131 -22.63 14.42 -15.11
C ASP A 131 -22.98 13.36 -14.06
N GLU A 132 -24.17 12.76 -14.09
CA GLU A 132 -24.59 11.77 -13.10
C GLU A 132 -23.92 10.42 -13.31
N SER A 133 -23.88 9.95 -14.57
CA SER A 133 -23.10 8.79 -14.99
C SER A 133 -21.61 8.98 -14.72
N ALA A 134 -21.04 10.16 -15.04
CA ALA A 134 -19.66 10.48 -14.71
C ALA A 134 -19.37 10.37 -13.19
N ARG A 135 -20.26 10.93 -12.36
CA ARG A 135 -20.15 10.83 -10.89
C ARG A 135 -20.22 9.39 -10.42
N ALA A 136 -21.15 8.59 -10.93
CA ALA A 136 -21.29 7.18 -10.56
C ALA A 136 -20.02 6.36 -10.89
N LEU A 137 -19.40 6.62 -12.05
CA LEU A 137 -18.15 5.97 -12.45
C LEU A 137 -16.97 6.37 -11.56
N LEU A 138 -16.82 7.67 -11.27
CA LEU A 138 -15.77 8.17 -10.39
C LEU A 138 -15.89 7.61 -8.96
N ILE A 139 -17.12 7.50 -8.43
CA ILE A 139 -17.35 6.91 -7.09
C ILE A 139 -16.90 5.45 -7.06
N LYS A 140 -17.25 4.66 -8.08
CA LYS A 140 -16.79 3.25 -8.19
C LYS A 140 -15.28 3.15 -8.24
N ASP A 141 -14.64 4.02 -9.01
CA ASP A 141 -13.19 4.05 -9.16
C ASP A 141 -12.47 4.42 -7.86
N ILE A 142 -12.92 5.49 -7.18
CA ILE A 142 -12.42 5.90 -5.86
C ILE A 142 -12.54 4.75 -4.85
N TYR A 143 -13.70 4.07 -4.82
CA TYR A 143 -13.90 2.93 -3.91
C TYR A 143 -12.90 1.80 -4.17
N GLN A 144 -12.68 1.46 -5.44
CA GLN A 144 -11.73 0.42 -5.80
C GLN A 144 -10.29 0.82 -5.47
N ILE A 145 -9.86 2.04 -5.80
CA ILE A 145 -8.53 2.55 -5.43
C ILE A 145 -8.35 2.50 -3.90
N GLY A 146 -9.38 2.87 -3.14
CA GLY A 146 -9.38 2.80 -1.68
C GLY A 146 -9.18 1.38 -1.13
N LEU A 147 -9.74 0.35 -1.77
CA LEU A 147 -9.51 -1.05 -1.38
C LEU A 147 -8.04 -1.48 -1.56
N ILE A 148 -7.40 -1.02 -2.63
CA ILE A 148 -5.97 -1.26 -2.90
C ILE A 148 -5.14 -0.60 -1.83
N LEU A 149 -5.46 0.66 -1.52
CA LEU A 149 -4.78 1.47 -0.53
C LEU A 149 -4.84 0.82 0.86
N ARG A 150 -6.04 0.39 1.28
CA ARG A 150 -6.23 -0.30 2.57
C ARG A 150 -5.28 -1.49 2.72
N ARG A 151 -5.11 -2.29 1.67
CA ARG A 151 -4.19 -3.44 1.70
C ARG A 151 -2.74 -2.99 1.88
N LYS A 152 -2.27 -1.99 1.10
CA LYS A 152 -0.91 -1.45 1.24
C LYS A 152 -0.65 -0.97 2.66
N TYR A 153 -1.59 -0.26 3.27
CA TYR A 153 -1.47 0.23 4.64
C TYR A 153 -1.48 -0.88 5.70
N ILE A 154 -2.21 -1.97 5.50
CA ILE A 154 -2.17 -3.13 6.40
C ILE A 154 -0.79 -3.81 6.34
N LEU A 155 -0.28 -4.08 5.14
CA LEU A 155 1.06 -4.66 4.95
C LEU A 155 2.14 -3.76 5.54
N LEU A 156 2.06 -2.45 5.28
CA LEU A 156 3.00 -1.47 5.80
C LEU A 156 2.97 -1.40 7.33
N ARG A 157 1.78 -1.44 7.95
CA ARG A 157 1.64 -1.49 9.41
C ARG A 157 2.31 -2.74 9.98
N MET A 158 2.06 -3.92 9.38
CA MET A 158 2.70 -5.16 9.83
C MET A 158 4.22 -5.09 9.67
N ALA A 159 4.73 -4.53 8.57
CA ALA A 159 6.15 -4.32 8.34
C ALA A 159 6.78 -3.48 9.45
N TYR A 160 6.20 -2.32 9.78
CA TYR A 160 6.70 -1.47 10.87
C TYR A 160 6.70 -2.17 12.23
N VAL A 161 5.62 -2.86 12.58
CA VAL A 161 5.54 -3.60 13.86
C VAL A 161 6.58 -4.72 13.91
N SER A 162 6.72 -5.50 12.83
CA SER A 162 7.73 -6.56 12.75
C SER A 162 9.17 -6.02 12.77
N ALA A 163 9.43 -4.87 12.14
CA ALA A 163 10.74 -4.23 12.16
C ALA A 163 11.12 -3.78 13.57
N LEU A 164 10.16 -3.17 14.28
CA LEU A 164 10.36 -2.73 15.66
C LEU A 164 10.59 -3.93 16.59
N LEU A 165 9.76 -4.96 16.52
CA LEU A 165 9.96 -6.20 17.27
C LEU A 165 11.30 -6.87 16.93
N GLY A 166 11.67 -6.84 15.66
CA GLY A 166 12.92 -7.41 15.17
C GLY A 166 14.17 -6.72 15.71
N VAL A 167 14.08 -5.45 16.15
CA VAL A 167 15.17 -4.77 16.89
C VAL A 167 15.06 -5.03 18.40
N MET A 168 13.84 -4.98 18.96
CA MET A 168 13.63 -5.08 20.40
C MET A 168 13.99 -6.46 20.97
N VAL A 169 13.63 -7.55 20.30
CA VAL A 169 13.87 -8.91 20.79
C VAL A 169 15.37 -9.22 20.93
N PRO A 170 16.23 -9.00 19.91
CA PRO A 170 17.67 -9.20 20.05
C PRO A 170 18.32 -8.32 21.11
N LEU A 171 17.85 -7.07 21.28
CA LEU A 171 18.35 -6.18 22.32
C LEU A 171 18.07 -6.74 23.72
N LEU A 172 16.88 -7.31 23.94
CA LEU A 172 16.53 -7.94 25.21
C LEU A 172 17.38 -9.20 25.47
N ILE A 173 17.62 -10.01 24.44
CA ILE A 173 18.51 -11.19 24.54
C ILE A 173 19.92 -10.74 24.94
N TRP A 174 20.45 -9.72 24.27
CA TRP A 174 21.78 -9.19 24.59
C TRP A 174 21.87 -8.66 26.02
N LEU A 175 20.87 -7.87 26.47
CA LEU A 175 20.81 -7.38 27.85
C LEU A 175 20.75 -8.52 28.88
N TRP A 176 19.96 -9.56 28.59
CA TRP A 176 19.84 -10.72 29.48
C TRP A 176 21.16 -11.49 29.59
N MET A 177 21.87 -11.69 28.48
CA MET A 177 23.20 -12.32 28.48
C MET A 177 24.25 -11.47 29.22
N MET A 178 24.16 -10.14 29.11
CA MET A 178 25.07 -9.22 29.82
C MET A 178 24.89 -9.29 31.34
N ILE A 179 23.66 -9.43 31.83
CA ILE A 179 23.36 -9.55 33.26
C ILE A 179 23.75 -10.93 33.81
N ASN A 180 23.62 -11.99 32.99
CA ASN A 180 23.97 -13.36 33.36
C ASN A 180 25.15 -13.89 32.53
N PRO A 181 26.41 -13.44 32.79
CA PRO A 181 27.58 -13.80 31.98
C PRO A 181 28.02 -15.27 32.11
N GLY A 182 27.28 -16.10 32.87
CA GLY A 182 27.61 -17.50 33.17
C GLY A 182 26.79 -18.56 32.42
N VAL A 183 25.94 -18.15 31.47
CA VAL A 183 25.22 -19.03 30.50
C VAL A 183 25.68 -18.64 29.11
#